data_AF-F5NUA8-F1
#
_entry.id   AF-F5NUA8-F1
#
_cell.length_a   1.000
_cell.length_b   1.000
_cell.length_c   1.000
_cell.angle_alpha   90.00
_cell.angle_beta   90.00
_cell.angle_gamma   90.00
#
_symmetry.space_group_name_H-M   'P 1'
#
loop_
_entity.id
_entity.type
_entity.pdbx_description
1 polymer ?
#
loop_
_entity_poly.entity_id
_entity_poly.type
_entity_poly.pdbx_seq_one_letter_code
_entity_poly.pdbx_strand_id
1 'polypeptide(L)'
;MYMSVTCGGRNKHGQWKKLSFLKDAMRSRWMWNMRQRLLKAWSEGLAMPESLSHITTESQRRSLVLKAGEKYWHVYMSKKTAGGRNTARYLGRYLKKPPIAASRLAHYNGGASLSFRYLDHKTGETATETLTQRELVARLKQHIPEKFLRW
;
A
#
# COMPACT_ATOMS: atom_id res chain seq x y z
N MET A 1 -0.15 -6.48 -2.75
CA MET A 1 -0.16 -5.01 -2.97
C MET A 1 -0.94 -4.73 -4.24
N TYR A 2 -1.88 -3.78 -4.21
CA TYR A 2 -2.68 -3.38 -5.36
C TYR A 2 -2.26 -1.97 -5.79
N MET A 3 -2.03 -1.76 -7.08
CA MET A 3 -1.60 -0.47 -7.63
C MET A 3 -2.40 -0.19 -8.89
N SER A 4 -2.95 1.03 -8.99
CA SER A 4 -3.63 1.51 -10.20
C SER A 4 -2.77 2.56 -10.87
N VAL A 5 -2.63 2.44 -12.19
CA VAL A 5 -1.83 3.36 -13.01
C VAL A 5 -2.66 3.84 -14.20
N THR A 6 -2.40 5.05 -14.68
CA THR A 6 -3.01 5.54 -15.91
C THR A 6 -2.29 4.94 -17.12
N CYS A 7 -3.05 4.50 -18.14
CA CYS A 7 -2.47 4.03 -19.42
C CYS A 7 -2.14 5.21 -20.36
N GLY A 8 -1.74 6.35 -19.80
CA GLY A 8 -1.44 7.57 -20.51
C GLY A 8 -1.33 8.78 -19.58
N GLY A 9 -0.78 9.86 -20.10
CA GLY A 9 -0.57 11.12 -19.38
C GLY A 9 -0.35 12.28 -20.34
N ARG A 10 -0.36 13.51 -19.82
CA ARG A 10 -0.02 14.69 -20.62
C ARG A 10 1.50 14.85 -20.66
N ASN A 11 2.04 15.15 -21.83
CA ASN A 11 3.43 15.58 -21.95
C ASN A 11 3.60 17.04 -21.50
N LYS A 12 4.84 17.53 -21.49
CA LYS A 12 5.18 18.93 -21.18
C LYS A 12 4.47 19.99 -22.05
N HIS A 13 3.87 19.58 -23.17
CA HIS A 13 3.11 20.43 -24.09
C HIS A 13 1.59 20.25 -23.93
N GLY A 14 1.12 19.59 -22.86
CA GLY A 14 -0.30 19.35 -22.58
C GLY A 14 -0.96 18.30 -23.48
N GLN A 15 -0.23 17.64 -24.36
CA GLN A 15 -0.76 16.63 -25.27
C GLN A 15 -0.85 15.27 -24.57
N TRP A 16 -1.99 14.59 -24.74
CA TRP A 16 -2.16 13.24 -24.22
C TRP A 16 -1.29 12.24 -24.99
N LYS A 17 -0.47 11.47 -24.27
CA LYS A 17 0.32 10.36 -24.80
C LYS A 17 -0.13 9.06 -24.14
N LYS A 18 -0.32 8.03 -24.95
CA LYS A 18 -0.66 6.68 -24.49
C LYS A 18 0.58 6.04 -23.88
N LEU A 19 0.38 5.38 -22.74
CA LEU A 19 1.40 4.57 -22.08
C LEU A 19 0.91 3.12 -22.05
N SER A 20 1.79 2.20 -22.40
CA SER A 20 1.58 0.76 -22.26
C SER A 20 2.53 0.20 -21.23
N PHE A 21 2.06 -0.81 -20.49
CA PHE A 21 2.87 -1.55 -19.55
C PHE A 21 3.02 -2.97 -20.06
N LEU A 22 4.26 -3.38 -20.28
CA LEU A 22 4.58 -4.75 -20.65
C LEU A 22 4.63 -5.58 -19.37
N LYS A 23 3.81 -6.64 -19.31
CA LYS A 23 3.65 -7.48 -18.11
C LYS A 23 4.99 -8.04 -17.61
N ASP A 24 5.77 -8.62 -18.50
CA ASP A 24 7.05 -9.24 -18.13
C ASP A 24 8.09 -8.21 -17.71
N ALA A 25 8.19 -7.08 -18.41
CA ALA A 25 9.11 -6.00 -18.04
C ALA A 25 8.75 -5.41 -16.67
N MET A 26 7.46 -5.20 -16.40
CA MET A 26 6.99 -4.71 -15.11
C MET A 26 7.23 -5.72 -14.00
N ARG A 27 7.02 -7.02 -14.25
CA ARG A 27 7.37 -8.08 -13.31
C ARG A 27 8.86 -8.06 -12.99
N SER A 28 9.73 -8.04 -13.98
CA SER A 28 11.18 -8.00 -13.78
C SER A 28 11.61 -6.78 -12.97
N ARG A 29 11.08 -5.59 -13.28
CA ARG A 29 11.39 -4.37 -12.54
C ARG A 29 10.85 -4.40 -11.11
N TRP A 30 9.64 -4.92 -10.92
CA TRP A 30 9.04 -5.09 -9.60
C TRP A 30 9.86 -6.04 -8.71
N MET A 31 10.22 -7.22 -9.24
CA MET A 31 11.06 -8.19 -8.54
C MET A 31 12.40 -7.56 -8.13
N TRP A 32 13.04 -6.84 -9.04
CA TRP A 32 14.30 -6.16 -8.75
C TRP A 32 14.14 -5.14 -7.62
N ASN A 33 13.13 -4.27 -7.70
CA ASN A 33 12.86 -3.25 -6.67
C ASN A 33 12.59 -3.89 -5.30
N MET A 34 11.81 -4.97 -5.25
CA MET A 34 11.51 -5.68 -4.01
C MET A 34 12.76 -6.29 -3.39
N ARG A 35 13.61 -6.93 -4.19
CA ARG A 35 14.89 -7.49 -3.71
C ARG A 35 15.79 -6.40 -3.13
N GLN A 36 15.94 -5.26 -3.82
CA GLN A 36 16.75 -4.16 -3.31
C GLN A 36 16.20 -3.58 -2.00
N ARG A 37 14.87 -3.42 -1.90
CA ARG A 37 14.22 -2.92 -0.68
C ARG A 37 14.40 -3.88 0.49
N LEU A 38 14.26 -5.19 0.27
CA LEU A 38 14.47 -6.21 1.30
C LEU A 38 15.92 -6.25 1.77
N LEU A 39 16.88 -6.23 0.83
CA LEU A 39 18.31 -6.18 1.17
C LEU A 39 18.65 -4.93 2.00
N LYS A 40 18.12 -3.77 1.60
CA LYS A 40 18.32 -2.52 2.33
C LYS A 40 17.71 -2.58 3.74
N ALA A 41 16.44 -2.99 3.85
CA ALA A 41 15.78 -3.11 5.16
C ALA A 41 16.54 -4.07 6.09
N TRP A 42 17.12 -5.15 5.55
CA TRP A 42 17.96 -6.05 6.33
C TRP A 42 19.26 -5.44 6.80
N SER A 43 19.93 -4.65 5.96
CA SER A 43 21.12 -3.90 6.38
C SER A 43 20.81 -2.86 7.47
N GLU A 44 19.57 -2.38 7.53
CA GLU A 44 19.08 -1.41 8.52
C GLU A 44 18.53 -2.07 9.79
N GLY A 45 18.65 -3.40 9.94
CA GLY A 45 18.32 -4.11 11.19
C GLY A 45 16.90 -4.70 11.24
N LEU A 46 16.29 -5.01 10.10
CA LEU A 46 15.02 -5.74 10.06
C LEU A 46 15.09 -7.03 10.91
N ALA A 47 14.21 -7.15 11.89
CA ALA A 47 14.14 -8.32 12.77
C ALA A 47 13.80 -9.58 11.99
N MET A 48 14.54 -10.66 12.23
CA MET A 48 14.24 -11.97 11.66
C MET A 48 13.06 -12.61 12.38
N PRO A 49 12.11 -13.21 11.65
CA PRO A 49 11.20 -14.17 12.26
C PRO A 49 12.00 -15.29 12.92
N GLU A 50 11.50 -15.81 14.04
CA GLU A 50 12.17 -16.87 14.81
C GLU A 50 12.48 -18.11 13.96
N SER A 51 11.58 -18.44 13.02
CA SER A 51 11.76 -19.53 12.04
C SER A 51 12.98 -19.37 11.12
N LEU A 52 13.51 -18.15 10.99
CA LEU A 52 14.67 -17.81 10.15
C LEU A 52 15.88 -17.36 10.98
N SER A 53 15.88 -17.60 12.29
CA SER A 53 16.98 -17.28 13.21
C SER A 53 18.33 -17.91 12.83
N HIS A 54 18.30 -19.05 12.12
CA HIS A 54 19.48 -19.73 11.59
C HIS A 54 20.21 -18.95 10.48
N ILE A 55 19.61 -17.89 9.94
CA ILE A 55 20.20 -17.02 8.92
C ILE A 55 20.93 -15.86 9.61
N THR A 56 22.19 -16.09 9.94
CA THR A 56 22.99 -15.14 10.73
C THR A 56 23.89 -14.26 9.87
N THR A 57 24.32 -14.75 8.71
CA THR A 57 25.28 -14.05 7.85
C THR A 57 24.62 -13.28 6.71
N GLU A 58 25.28 -12.20 6.26
CA GLU A 58 24.85 -11.42 5.09
C GLU A 58 24.77 -12.29 3.83
N SER A 59 25.70 -13.23 3.64
CA SER A 59 25.67 -14.16 2.51
C SER A 59 24.41 -15.04 2.49
N GLN A 60 24.03 -15.59 3.64
CA GLN A 60 22.80 -16.40 3.74
C GLN A 60 21.54 -15.55 3.49
N ARG A 61 21.50 -14.30 4.00
CA ARG A 61 20.39 -13.36 3.73
C ARG A 61 20.27 -13.01 2.25
N ARG A 62 21.40 -12.70 1.60
CA ARG A 62 21.44 -12.43 0.16
C ARG A 62 21.03 -13.64 -0.65
N SER A 63 21.52 -14.82 -0.30
CA SER A 63 21.12 -16.08 -0.90
C SER A 63 19.61 -16.29 -0.76
N LEU A 64 19.04 -16.06 0.42
CA LEU A 64 17.60 -16.11 0.63
C LEU A 64 16.86 -15.13 -0.28
N VAL A 65 17.21 -13.85 -0.32
CA VAL A 65 16.49 -12.86 -1.15
C VAL A 65 16.58 -13.15 -2.65
N LEU A 66 17.75 -13.62 -3.10
CA LEU A 66 18.01 -13.84 -4.51
C LEU A 66 17.45 -15.19 -5.00
N LYS A 67 17.43 -16.21 -4.15
CA LYS A 67 16.88 -17.54 -4.45
C LYS A 67 15.40 -17.70 -4.04
N ALA A 68 14.92 -16.92 -3.07
CA ALA A 68 13.50 -16.87 -2.75
C ALA A 68 12.75 -16.37 -3.99
N GLY A 69 11.95 -17.26 -4.56
CA GLY A 69 11.23 -17.00 -5.79
C GLY A 69 11.87 -17.58 -7.05
N GLU A 70 12.66 -18.66 -6.95
CA GLU A 70 12.87 -19.60 -8.08
C GLU A 70 11.52 -20.00 -8.74
N LYS A 71 10.42 -19.94 -7.98
CA LYS A 71 9.05 -19.99 -8.50
C LYS A 71 8.60 -18.61 -8.97
N TYR A 72 8.40 -18.49 -10.28
CA TYR A 72 7.65 -17.46 -11.02
C TYR A 72 6.85 -16.47 -10.14
N TRP A 73 7.25 -15.20 -10.10
CA TRP A 73 6.48 -14.18 -9.39
C TRP A 73 5.18 -13.85 -10.14
N HIS A 74 4.05 -14.09 -9.49
CA HIS A 74 2.73 -13.80 -10.05
C HIS A 74 2.47 -12.28 -10.03
N VAL A 75 2.53 -11.66 -11.21
CA VAL A 75 2.05 -10.28 -11.43
C VAL A 75 0.77 -10.35 -12.24
N TYR A 76 -0.35 -9.99 -11.60
CA TYR A 76 -1.63 -9.86 -12.27
C TYR A 76 -1.81 -8.43 -12.79
N MET A 77 -2.09 -8.29 -14.08
CA MET A 77 -2.49 -7.02 -14.68
C MET A 77 -3.96 -7.13 -15.09
N SER A 78 -4.80 -6.35 -14.42
CA SER A 78 -6.21 -6.24 -14.80
C SER A 78 -6.34 -5.56 -16.17
N LYS A 79 -7.37 -5.95 -16.94
CA LYS A 79 -7.74 -5.22 -18.16
C LYS A 79 -7.99 -3.75 -17.83
N LYS A 80 -7.71 -2.87 -18.80
CA LYS A 80 -8.02 -1.43 -18.68
C LYS A 80 -9.51 -1.26 -18.40
N THR A 81 -9.85 -0.57 -17.32
CA THR A 81 -11.24 -0.25 -16.99
C THR A 81 -11.79 0.77 -18.00
N ALA A 82 -12.94 0.47 -18.61
CA ALA A 82 -13.60 1.39 -19.55
C ALA A 82 -14.11 2.67 -18.86
N GLY A 83 -14.49 2.58 -17.58
CA GLY A 83 -15.03 3.68 -16.78
C GLY A 83 -13.99 4.51 -16.01
N GLY A 84 -13.00 5.10 -16.69
CA GLY A 84 -11.93 5.86 -16.03
C GLY A 84 -12.41 6.98 -15.09
N ARG A 85 -13.51 7.66 -15.43
CA ARG A 85 -14.17 8.65 -14.54
C ARG A 85 -14.70 8.04 -13.26
N ASN A 86 -15.27 6.84 -13.32
CA ASN A 86 -15.80 6.16 -12.13
C ASN A 86 -14.66 5.70 -11.22
N THR A 87 -13.55 5.20 -11.79
CA THR A 87 -12.33 4.87 -11.04
C THR A 87 -11.70 6.11 -10.40
N ALA A 88 -11.59 7.21 -11.15
CA ALA A 88 -11.07 8.47 -10.62
C ALA A 88 -11.99 9.06 -9.54
N ARG A 89 -13.31 8.96 -9.70
CA ARG A 89 -14.30 9.37 -8.70
C ARG A 89 -14.23 8.48 -7.45
N TYR A 90 -14.02 7.18 -7.61
CA TYR A 90 -13.80 6.25 -6.50
C TYR A 90 -12.55 6.63 -5.71
N LEU A 91 -11.41 6.82 -6.39
CA LEU A 91 -10.17 7.28 -5.77
C LEU A 91 -10.34 8.65 -5.10
N GLY A 92 -11.02 9.58 -5.77
CA GLY A 92 -11.34 10.89 -5.21
C GLY A 92 -12.22 10.82 -3.96
N ARG A 93 -13.18 9.88 -3.89
CA ARG A 93 -13.97 9.63 -2.67
C ARG A 93 -13.12 9.07 -1.53
N TYR A 94 -12.14 8.23 -1.84
CA TYR A 94 -11.18 7.71 -0.86
C TYR A 94 -10.25 8.79 -0.33
N LEU A 95 -9.78 9.70 -1.20
CA LEU A 95 -8.93 10.81 -0.79
C LEU A 95 -9.71 11.92 -0.07
N LYS A 96 -10.98 12.14 -0.42
CA LYS A 96 -11.82 13.20 0.15
C LYS A 96 -12.46 12.81 1.48
N LYS A 97 -12.71 11.52 1.73
CA LYS A 97 -13.30 11.07 2.99
C LYS A 97 -12.19 10.79 4.00
N PRO A 98 -12.28 11.28 5.25
CA PRO A 98 -11.37 10.86 6.29
C PRO A 98 -11.38 9.32 6.39
N PRO A 99 -10.24 8.69 6.73
CA PRO A 99 -10.11 7.23 6.84
C PRO A 99 -11.18 6.59 7.72
N ILE A 100 -11.76 7.36 8.64
CA ILE A 100 -12.93 7.02 9.43
C ILE A 100 -14.09 7.94 8.99
N ALA A 101 -15.13 7.36 8.40
CA ALA A 101 -16.37 8.09 8.12
C ALA A 101 -17.00 8.55 9.44
N ALA A 102 -17.48 9.80 9.53
CA ALA A 102 -18.12 10.32 10.74
C ALA A 102 -19.30 9.44 11.23
N SER A 103 -20.01 8.78 10.31
CA SER A 103 -21.08 7.83 10.63
C SER A 103 -20.62 6.58 11.38
N ARG A 104 -19.31 6.29 11.40
CA ARG A 104 -18.72 5.20 12.16
C ARG A 104 -18.36 5.60 13.59
N LEU A 105 -18.41 6.88 13.93
CA LEU A 105 -18.17 7.37 15.30
C LEU A 105 -19.28 6.86 16.22
N ALA A 106 -18.91 5.98 17.15
CA ALA A 106 -19.81 5.45 18.16
C ALA A 106 -19.89 6.38 19.37
N HIS A 107 -18.77 6.99 19.76
CA HIS A 107 -18.70 7.89 20.91
C HIS A 107 -17.50 8.85 20.79
N TYR A 108 -17.68 10.09 21.24
CA TYR A 108 -16.63 11.08 21.39
C TYR A 108 -16.72 11.73 22.78
N ASN A 109 -15.77 11.40 23.64
CA ASN A 109 -15.62 11.99 24.97
C ASN A 109 -14.67 13.19 24.86
N GLY A 110 -15.16 14.31 24.31
CA GLY A 110 -14.69 15.69 24.55
C GLY A 110 -13.18 16.04 24.47
N GLY A 111 -12.30 15.12 24.08
CA GLY A 111 -10.85 15.32 24.17
C GLY A 111 -10.00 14.07 24.46
N ALA A 112 -10.54 13.02 25.07
CA ALA A 112 -9.71 11.90 25.55
C ALA A 112 -9.63 10.72 24.56
N SER A 113 -10.79 10.26 24.08
CA SER A 113 -10.89 9.04 23.28
C SER A 113 -12.05 9.10 22.28
N LEU A 114 -11.88 8.38 21.18
CA LEU A 114 -12.82 8.29 20.07
C LEU A 114 -13.04 6.82 19.72
N SER A 115 -14.30 6.38 19.74
CA SER A 115 -14.66 5.01 19.41
C SER A 115 -15.32 4.95 18.04
N PHE A 116 -14.96 3.97 17.22
CA PHE A 116 -15.62 3.72 15.94
C PHE A 116 -15.96 2.25 15.71
N ARG A 117 -17.06 2.04 14.98
CA ARG A 117 -17.53 0.72 14.56
C ARG A 117 -17.05 0.40 13.15
N TYR A 118 -16.55 -0.80 12.93
CA TYR A 118 -16.19 -1.32 11.62
C TYR A 118 -16.57 -2.79 11.48
N LEU A 119 -16.80 -3.22 10.24
CA LEU A 119 -17.00 -4.64 9.93
C LEU A 119 -15.61 -5.30 9.86
N ASP A 120 -15.35 -6.25 10.75
CA ASP A 120 -14.16 -7.08 10.65
C ASP A 120 -14.39 -8.12 9.56
N HIS A 121 -13.67 -7.99 8.45
CA HIS A 121 -13.80 -8.88 7.30
C HIS A 121 -13.21 -10.29 7.54
N LYS A 122 -12.49 -10.53 8.65
CA LYS A 122 -11.99 -11.85 9.02
C LYS A 122 -13.02 -12.65 9.80
N THR A 123 -13.74 -12.01 10.72
CA THR A 123 -14.77 -12.68 11.55
C THR A 123 -16.18 -12.50 11.00
N GLY A 124 -16.40 -11.50 10.14
CA GLY A 124 -17.72 -11.13 9.62
C GLY A 124 -18.55 -10.29 10.58
N GLU A 125 -18.01 -9.92 11.74
CA GLU A 125 -18.73 -9.25 12.81
C GLU A 125 -18.43 -7.75 12.87
N THR A 126 -19.35 -6.97 13.45
CA THR A 126 -19.12 -5.55 13.70
C THR A 126 -18.31 -5.38 14.98
N ALA A 127 -17.06 -4.95 14.84
CA ALA A 127 -16.18 -4.64 15.96
C ALA A 127 -16.23 -3.14 16.31
N THR A 128 -15.96 -2.82 17.58
CA THR A 128 -15.78 -1.44 18.06
C THR A 128 -14.35 -1.27 18.53
N GLU A 129 -13.66 -0.25 18.01
CA GLU A 129 -12.30 0.11 18.43
C GLU A 129 -12.31 1.51 19.04
N THR A 130 -11.61 1.67 20.16
CA THR A 130 -11.45 2.95 20.86
C THR A 130 -10.00 3.39 20.77
N LEU A 131 -9.77 4.60 20.28
CA LEU A 131 -8.45 5.19 20.14
C LEU A 131 -8.33 6.45 20.99
N THR A 132 -7.13 6.70 21.49
CA THR A 132 -6.74 8.01 22.01
C THR A 132 -6.57 9.00 20.85
N GLN A 133 -6.59 10.31 21.15
CA GLN A 133 -6.32 11.34 20.14
C GLN A 133 -4.96 11.16 19.44
N ARG A 134 -3.93 10.76 20.20
CA ARG A 134 -2.58 10.60 19.66
C ARG A 134 -2.50 9.47 18.64
N GLU A 135 -3.17 8.35 18.93
CA GLU A 135 -3.26 7.21 18.01
C GLU A 135 -4.07 7.56 16.76
N LEU A 136 -5.12 8.36 16.91
CA LEU A 136 -5.89 8.85 15.77
C LEU A 136 -5.02 9.71 14.84
N VAL A 137 -4.25 10.66 15.38
CA VAL A 137 -3.33 11.50 14.60
C VAL A 137 -2.24 10.66 13.94
N ALA A 138 -1.69 9.67 14.64
CA ALA A 138 -0.69 8.76 14.08
C ALA A 138 -1.24 7.94 12.90
N ARG A 139 -2.45 7.38 13.02
CA ARG A 139 -3.13 6.67 11.93
C ARG A 139 -3.50 7.59 10.78
N LEU A 140 -3.97 8.81 11.08
CA LEU A 140 -4.30 9.79 10.04
C LEU A 140 -3.05 10.18 9.23
N LYS A 141 -1.90 10.33 9.88
CA LYS A 141 -0.61 10.57 9.21
C LYS A 141 -0.25 9.47 8.21
N GLN A 142 -0.52 8.20 8.51
CA GLN A 142 -0.28 7.08 7.57
C GLN A 142 -1.13 7.19 6.29
N HIS A 143 -2.24 7.92 6.35
CA HIS A 143 -3.15 8.13 5.22
C HIS A 143 -2.93 9.46 4.50
N ILE A 144 -2.11 10.37 5.04
CA ILE A 144 -1.67 11.57 4.34
C ILE A 144 -0.49 11.16 3.47
N PRO A 145 -0.63 11.10 2.13
CA PRO A 145 0.50 10.79 1.29
C PRO A 145 1.60 11.84 1.49
N GLU A 146 2.86 11.40 1.48
CA GLU A 146 4.01 12.31 1.57
C GLU A 146 3.88 13.43 0.53
N LYS A 147 4.24 14.64 0.97
CA LYS A 147 3.96 15.92 0.32
C LYS A 147 4.76 16.14 -0.98
N PHE A 148 4.72 15.20 -1.95
CA PHE A 148 5.34 15.35 -3.27
C PHE A 148 4.57 14.66 -4.42
N LEU A 149 3.27 14.41 -4.28
CA LEU A 149 2.42 14.06 -5.42
C LEU A 149 2.05 15.33 -6.22
N ARG A 150 2.93 15.72 -7.14
CA ARG A 150 2.62 16.70 -8.19
C ARG A 150 2.13 15.94 -9.43
N TRP A 151 0.93 16.28 -9.91
CA TRP A 151 0.36 15.80 -11.18
C TRP A 151 0.83 16.67 -12.34
#